data_AF-A0AAD3MM00-F1
#
_entry.id   AF-A0AAD3MM00-F1
#
_cell.length_a   1.000
_cell.length_b   1.000
_cell.length_c   1.000
_cell.angle_alpha   90.00
_cell.angle_beta   90.00
_cell.angle_gamma   90.00
#
_symmetry.space_group_name_H-M   'P 1'
#
loop_
_entity.id
_entity.type
_entity.pdbx_description
1 polymer ?
#
loop_
_entity_poly.entity_id
_entity_poly.type
_entity_poly.pdbx_seq_one_letter_code
_entity_poly.pdbx_strand_id
1 'polypeptide(L)'
;MTLDGRVSGSAVQTPYSVLQLKSVKPGHIAIKGQSSSLFLCVDSGGRLRGQSFYAEADCTFQELLLADGYTRFLSSHHGFPLSLASRHSPDRHAVPFTRFLPLRNTLTGESVSEQPPNSQRYFNVDSDDLLGMGLNSMGSPQFSMDT
;
A
#
# COMPACT_ATOMS: atom_id res chain seq x y z
N MET A 1 11.29 -7.94 3.50
CA MET A 1 11.89 -6.79 4.18
C MET A 1 11.83 -7.03 5.69
N THR A 2 12.98 -7.37 6.27
CA THR A 2 13.13 -7.76 7.68
C THR A 2 13.15 -6.55 8.62
N LEU A 3 13.11 -6.79 9.94
CA LEU A 3 13.05 -5.75 10.98
C LEU A 3 14.27 -4.80 10.99
N ASP A 4 15.43 -5.29 10.55
CA ASP A 4 16.67 -4.53 10.37
C ASP A 4 16.72 -3.72 9.06
N GLY A 5 15.61 -3.69 8.29
CA GLY A 5 15.52 -2.98 7.02
C GLY A 5 16.28 -3.63 5.88
N ARG A 6 16.66 -4.91 5.99
CA ARG A 6 17.21 -5.67 4.86
C ARG A 6 16.12 -6.11 3.89
N VAL A 7 16.40 -5.93 2.60
CA VAL A 7 15.52 -6.32 1.49
C VAL A 7 16.22 -7.42 0.71
N SER A 8 15.53 -8.53 0.51
CA SER A 8 15.99 -9.70 -0.24
C SER A 8 14.77 -10.47 -0.77
N GLY A 9 15.02 -11.36 -1.73
CA GLY A 9 14.00 -12.31 -2.21
C GLY A 9 13.80 -13.48 -1.25
N SER A 10 12.64 -14.13 -1.37
CA SER A 10 12.30 -15.39 -0.70
C SER A 10 11.57 -16.29 -1.70
N ALA A 11 11.83 -17.60 -1.65
CA ALA A 11 11.15 -18.58 -2.51
C ALA A 11 9.71 -18.87 -2.06
N VAL A 12 9.38 -18.56 -0.80
CA VAL A 12 8.06 -18.76 -0.20
C VAL A 12 7.55 -17.47 0.44
N GLN A 13 6.23 -17.39 0.65
CA GLN A 13 5.67 -16.29 1.43
C GLN A 13 6.14 -16.40 2.89
N THR A 14 6.60 -15.30 3.43
CA THR A 14 7.01 -15.10 4.84
C THR A 14 6.28 -13.87 5.39
N PRO A 15 6.13 -13.73 6.72
CA PRO A 15 5.53 -12.52 7.30
C PRO A 15 6.21 -11.22 6.79
N TYR A 16 7.52 -11.25 6.60
CA TYR A 16 8.31 -10.13 6.09
C TYR A 16 8.20 -9.88 4.58
N SER A 17 7.49 -10.74 3.84
CA SER A 17 7.22 -10.56 2.40
C SER A 17 5.82 -10.00 2.12
N VAL A 18 4.98 -9.85 3.15
CA VAL A 18 3.68 -9.21 2.97
C VAL A 18 3.88 -7.70 2.92
N LEU A 19 3.49 -7.11 1.79
CA LEU A 19 3.67 -5.70 1.49
C LEU A 19 2.31 -5.03 1.32
N GLN A 20 2.15 -3.88 1.96
CA GLN A 20 1.06 -2.95 1.72
C GLN A 20 1.48 -1.95 0.65
N LEU A 21 0.71 -1.88 -0.43
CA LEU A 21 0.85 -0.87 -1.48
C LEU A 21 -0.17 0.23 -1.20
N LYS A 22 0.28 1.49 -1.10
CA LYS A 22 -0.58 2.65 -0.87
C LYS A 22 -0.35 3.68 -1.96
N SER A 23 -1.41 4.07 -2.67
CA SER A 23 -1.37 5.18 -3.61
C SER A 23 -1.07 6.49 -2.87
N VAL A 24 -0.10 7.25 -3.37
CA VAL A 24 0.28 8.57 -2.82
C VAL A 24 -0.10 9.71 -3.77
N LYS A 25 -0.11 9.45 -5.08
CA LYS A 25 -0.63 10.31 -6.16
C LYS A 25 -0.92 9.43 -7.37
N PRO A 26 -1.64 9.92 -8.41
CA PRO A 26 -1.96 9.09 -9.58
C PRO A 26 -0.72 8.39 -10.17
N GLY A 27 -0.82 7.06 -10.33
CA GLY A 27 0.25 6.21 -10.85
C GLY A 27 1.47 6.06 -9.94
N HIS A 28 1.44 6.57 -8.71
CA HIS A 28 2.57 6.49 -7.77
C HIS A 28 2.16 5.90 -6.43
N ILE A 29 3.01 5.07 -5.89
CA ILE A 29 2.76 4.32 -4.66
C ILE A 29 3.91 4.45 -3.67
N ALA A 30 3.58 4.29 -2.40
CA ALA A 30 4.50 3.90 -1.35
C ALA A 30 4.29 2.42 -1.03
N ILE A 31 5.39 1.70 -0.80
CA ILE A 31 5.38 0.27 -0.44
C ILE A 31 5.83 0.15 1.02
N LYS A 32 5.02 -0.50 1.87
CA LYS A 32 5.32 -0.70 3.29
C LYS A 32 5.30 -2.19 3.64
N GLY A 33 6.28 -2.68 4.40
CA GLY A 33 6.26 -4.04 4.92
C GLY A 33 5.27 -4.15 6.07
N GLN A 34 4.34 -5.10 6.00
CA GLN A 34 3.29 -5.23 7.02
C GLN A 34 3.89 -5.62 8.38
N SER A 35 4.68 -6.70 8.43
CA SER A 35 5.28 -7.16 9.69
C SER A 35 6.41 -6.26 10.20
N SER A 36 7.22 -5.66 9.32
CA SER A 36 8.32 -4.80 9.74
C SER A 36 7.92 -3.36 10.00
N SER A 37 6.75 -2.92 9.51
CA SER A 37 6.30 -1.53 9.55
C SER A 37 7.26 -0.52 8.91
N LEU A 38 8.20 -0.98 8.07
CA LEU A 38 9.16 -0.15 7.35
C LEU A 38 8.63 0.22 5.96
N PHE A 39 8.97 1.41 5.48
CA PHE A 39 8.82 1.79 4.07
C PHE A 39 9.96 1.20 3.25
N LEU A 40 9.63 0.65 2.08
CA LEU A 40 10.63 0.30 1.09
C LEU A 40 11.13 1.58 0.42
N CYS A 41 12.43 1.82 0.50
CA CYS A 41 13.08 2.98 -0.09
C CYS A 41 14.29 2.55 -0.90
N VAL A 42 14.72 3.40 -1.83
CA VAL A 42 15.83 3.13 -2.73
C VAL A 42 16.81 4.31 -2.73
N ASP A 43 18.10 4.01 -2.65
CA ASP A 43 19.14 5.04 -2.80
C ASP A 43 19.43 5.36 -4.27
N SER A 44 20.18 6.43 -4.53
CA SER A 44 20.56 6.87 -5.88
C SER A 44 21.32 5.83 -6.71
N GLY A 45 21.89 4.82 -6.06
CA GLY A 45 22.52 3.70 -6.74
C GLY A 45 21.55 2.56 -7.07
N GLY A 46 20.29 2.60 -6.63
CA GLY A 46 19.33 1.51 -6.81
C GLY A 46 19.31 0.45 -5.71
N ARG A 47 19.93 0.67 -4.55
CA ARG A 47 19.89 -0.32 -3.45
C ARG A 47 18.64 -0.12 -2.61
N LEU A 48 17.88 -1.20 -2.49
CA LEU A 48 16.68 -1.26 -1.67
C LEU A 48 17.00 -1.43 -0.19
N ARG A 49 16.35 -0.64 0.65
CA ARG A 49 16.40 -0.71 2.12
C ARG A 49 15.02 -0.43 2.71
N GLY A 50 14.74 -1.02 3.86
CA GLY A 50 13.61 -0.62 4.69
C GLY A 50 13.99 0.55 5.59
N GLN A 51 13.14 1.57 5.65
CA GLN A 51 13.31 2.74 6.53
C GLN A 51 12.04 3.00 7.35
N SER A 52 12.19 3.45 8.59
CA SER A 52 11.04 3.79 9.45
C SER A 52 10.38 5.10 9.04
N PHE A 53 11.17 6.06 8.56
CA PHE A 53 10.71 7.36 8.09
C PHE A 53 10.46 7.33 6.59
N TYR A 54 9.34 7.93 6.19
CA TYR A 54 8.99 8.10 4.79
C TYR A 54 9.65 9.35 4.23
N ALA A 55 10.43 9.19 3.16
CA ALA A 55 10.97 10.27 2.35
C ALA A 55 10.46 10.12 0.91
N GLU A 56 9.70 11.10 0.40
CA GLU A 56 9.04 10.97 -0.91
C GLU A 56 10.04 10.65 -2.03
N ALA A 57 11.22 11.27 -2.01
CA ALA A 57 12.26 11.08 -3.02
C ALA A 57 12.73 9.62 -3.13
N ASP A 58 12.85 8.93 -2.00
CA ASP A 58 13.48 7.61 -1.94
C ASP A 58 12.44 6.48 -1.84
N CYS A 59 11.25 6.75 -1.28
CA CYS A 59 10.25 5.75 -0.91
C CYS A 59 8.98 5.79 -1.78
N THR A 60 8.97 6.60 -2.85
CA THR A 60 7.87 6.68 -3.82
C THR A 60 8.25 6.05 -5.14
N PHE A 61 7.34 5.24 -5.68
CA PHE A 61 7.55 4.53 -6.92
C PHE A 61 6.43 4.80 -7.91
N GLN A 62 6.78 5.03 -9.17
CA GLN A 62 5.80 4.99 -10.26
C GLN A 62 5.46 3.53 -10.57
N GLU A 63 4.17 3.20 -10.53
CA GLU A 63 3.65 1.88 -10.86
C GLU A 63 3.30 1.80 -12.34
N LEU A 64 3.89 0.84 -13.06
CA LEU A 64 3.68 0.62 -14.49
C LEU A 64 3.24 -0.81 -14.74
N LEU A 65 2.01 -0.98 -15.24
CA LEU A 65 1.53 -2.26 -15.75
C LEU A 65 2.09 -2.50 -17.15
N LEU A 66 2.78 -3.62 -17.35
CA LEU A 66 3.34 -4.03 -18.64
C LEU A 66 2.30 -4.80 -19.45
N ALA A 67 2.49 -4.84 -20.77
CA ALA A 67 1.58 -5.53 -21.70
C ALA A 67 1.47 -7.05 -21.43
N ASP A 68 2.45 -7.63 -20.75
CA ASP A 68 2.46 -9.04 -20.34
C ASP A 68 1.86 -9.30 -18.95
N GLY A 69 1.24 -8.29 -18.34
CA GLY A 69 0.53 -8.39 -17.07
C GLY A 69 1.42 -8.30 -15.82
N TYR A 70 2.74 -8.15 -15.97
CA TYR A 70 3.63 -7.87 -14.85
C TYR A 70 3.64 -6.38 -14.52
N THR A 71 3.93 -6.06 -13.26
CA THR A 71 4.13 -4.68 -12.81
C THR A 71 5.63 -4.36 -12.71
N ARG A 72 6.00 -3.17 -13.18
CA ARG A 72 7.32 -2.57 -12.96
C ARG A 72 7.16 -1.34 -12.09
N PHE A 73 8.03 -1.21 -11.08
CA PHE A 73 8.09 -0.04 -10.22
C PHE A 73 9.34 0.76 -10.55
N LEU A 74 9.20 2.05 -10.82
CA LEU A 74 10.33 2.96 -11.05
C LEU A 74 10.51 3.87 -9.84
N SER A 75 11.75 4.15 -9.42
CA SER A 75 12.00 5.24 -8.47
C SER A 75 11.40 6.53 -9.03
N SER A 76 10.49 7.17 -8.30
CA SER A 76 9.84 8.40 -8.78
C SER A 76 10.85 9.53 -8.99
N HIS A 77 11.88 9.59 -8.15
CA HIS A 77 12.92 10.62 -8.22
C HIS A 77 14.03 10.29 -9.23
N HIS A 78 14.43 9.01 -9.33
CA HIS A 78 15.58 8.61 -10.15
C HIS A 78 15.24 7.94 -11.49
N GLY A 79 14.00 7.50 -11.70
CA GLY A 79 13.50 6.91 -12.95
C GLY A 79 13.99 5.48 -13.27
N PHE A 80 14.96 4.93 -12.54
CA PHE A 80 15.41 3.54 -12.75
C PHE A 80 14.43 2.52 -12.12
N PRO A 81 14.36 1.29 -12.65
CA PRO A 81 13.48 0.26 -12.12
C PRO A 81 13.99 -0.31 -10.78
N LEU A 82 13.05 -0.62 -9.89
CA LEU A 82 13.33 -1.43 -8.70
C LEU A 82 13.80 -2.82 -9.10
N SER A 83 14.84 -3.32 -8.44
CA SER A 83 15.40 -4.65 -8.66
C SER A 83 15.78 -5.32 -7.35
N LEU A 84 15.49 -6.62 -7.23
CA LEU A 84 15.98 -7.46 -6.14
C LEU A 84 17.37 -8.06 -6.42
N ALA A 85 17.98 -7.75 -7.56
CA ALA A 85 19.29 -8.26 -7.92
C ALA A 85 20.37 -7.76 -6.95
N SER A 86 21.31 -8.64 -6.61
CA SER A 86 22.56 -8.21 -5.99
C SER A 86 23.39 -7.40 -6.99
N ARG A 87 24.08 -6.37 -6.50
CA ARG A 87 24.98 -5.50 -7.28
C ARG A 87 26.14 -6.22 -7.98
N HIS A 88 26.32 -7.52 -7.71
CA HIS A 88 27.40 -8.34 -8.26
C HIS A 88 27.00 -9.01 -9.58
N SER A 89 25.91 -8.59 -10.22
CA SER A 89 25.53 -9.10 -11.54
C SER A 89 26.49 -8.53 -12.60
N PRO A 90 27.24 -9.37 -13.33
CA PRO A 90 28.22 -8.92 -14.32
C PRO A 90 27.59 -8.47 -15.64
N ASP A 91 26.28 -8.67 -15.82
CA ASP A 91 25.58 -8.34 -17.06
C ASP A 91 25.19 -6.86 -17.10
N ARG A 92 25.80 -6.12 -18.03
CA ARG A 92 25.66 -4.67 -18.21
C ARG A 92 24.43 -4.28 -19.03
N HIS A 93 23.69 -5.23 -19.59
CA HIS A 93 22.66 -4.92 -20.60
C HIS A 93 21.22 -4.97 -20.06
N ALA A 94 20.97 -5.65 -18.94
CA ALA A 94 19.65 -5.63 -18.30
C ALA A 94 19.77 -5.80 -16.78
N VAL A 95 19.03 -4.99 -16.02
CA VAL A 95 18.91 -5.20 -14.57
C VAL A 95 17.88 -6.33 -14.34
N PRO A 96 18.27 -7.50 -13.80
CA PRO A 96 17.34 -8.61 -13.61
C PRO A 96 16.38 -8.34 -12.45
N PHE A 97 15.36 -9.19 -12.29
CA PHE A 97 14.39 -9.13 -11.18
C PHE A 97 13.68 -7.77 -11.01
N THR A 98 13.31 -7.15 -12.13
CA THR A 98 12.62 -5.83 -12.20
C THR A 98 11.12 -5.90 -12.49
N ARG A 99 10.58 -7.11 -12.59
CA ARG A 99 9.20 -7.39 -12.98
C ARG A 99 8.54 -8.18 -11.86
N PHE A 100 7.42 -7.66 -11.36
CA PHE A 100 6.75 -8.17 -10.17
C PHE A 100 5.34 -8.61 -10.53
N LEU A 101 4.93 -9.74 -9.98
CA LEU A 101 3.55 -10.23 -10.06
C LEU A 101 2.96 -10.17 -8.65
N PRO A 102 1.95 -9.34 -8.38
CA PRO A 102 1.28 -9.31 -7.09
C PRO A 102 0.61 -10.66 -6.81
N LEU A 103 1.00 -11.30 -5.71
CA LEU A 103 0.40 -12.55 -5.25
C LEU A 103 -0.53 -12.26 -4.07
N ARG A 104 -1.63 -13.01 -3.97
CA ARG A 104 -2.49 -12.98 -2.77
C ARG A 104 -1.71 -13.49 -1.57
N ASN A 105 -1.86 -12.82 -0.44
CA ASN A 105 -1.33 -13.30 0.84
C ASN A 105 -2.05 -14.59 1.23
N THR A 106 -1.30 -15.68 1.44
CA THR A 106 -1.82 -16.98 1.89
C THR A 106 -1.35 -17.33 3.29
N LEU A 107 -0.60 -16.47 3.95
CA LEU A 107 -0.22 -16.66 5.34
C LEU A 107 -1.48 -16.46 6.18
N THR A 108 -1.88 -17.52 6.89
CA THR A 108 -2.85 -17.45 7.98
C THR A 108 -2.24 -16.58 9.08
N GLY A 109 -2.49 -15.27 9.00
CA GLY A 109 -2.19 -14.32 10.05
C GLY A 109 -3.50 -13.80 10.59
N GLU A 110 -3.65 -13.84 11.91
CA GLU A 110 -4.71 -13.22 12.71
C GLU A 110 -5.24 -11.99 11.97
N SER A 111 -6.52 -12.04 11.63
CA SER A 111 -7.27 -10.86 11.25
C SER A 111 -6.85 -9.77 12.22
N VAL A 112 -6.13 -8.76 11.72
CA VAL A 112 -6.18 -7.45 12.33
C VAL A 112 -7.67 -7.23 12.52
N SER A 113 -8.12 -7.27 13.76
CA SER A 113 -9.48 -6.91 14.11
C SER A 113 -9.64 -5.54 13.46
N GLU A 114 -10.35 -5.48 12.34
CA GLU A 114 -11.13 -4.28 12.04
C GLU A 114 -11.96 -4.14 13.29
N GLN A 115 -11.48 -3.32 14.22
CA GLN A 115 -12.32 -2.82 15.29
C GLN A 115 -13.54 -2.31 14.53
N PRO A 116 -14.71 -2.96 14.63
CA PRO A 116 -15.89 -2.39 14.05
C PRO A 116 -16.01 -1.00 14.71
N PRO A 117 -16.35 0.06 13.97
CA PRO A 117 -16.62 1.35 14.60
C PRO A 117 -17.59 1.08 15.74
N ASN A 118 -17.14 1.42 16.95
CA ASN A 118 -17.83 1.14 18.20
C ASN A 118 -19.20 1.83 18.19
N SER A 119 -20.17 1.12 17.64
CA SER A 119 -21.55 1.51 17.48
C SER A 119 -22.35 0.24 17.17
N GLN A 120 -22.27 -0.73 18.07
CA GLN A 120 -23.37 -1.68 18.24
C GLN A 120 -24.57 -0.90 18.80
N ARG A 121 -25.23 -0.11 17.95
CA ARG A 121 -26.66 0.06 18.09
C ARG A 121 -27.24 -1.29 17.73
N TYR A 122 -27.68 -2.03 18.74
CA TYR A 122 -28.47 -3.24 18.57
C TYR A 122 -29.59 -2.93 17.57
N PHE A 123 -29.50 -3.49 16.37
CA PHE A 123 -30.58 -3.43 15.40
C PHE A 123 -31.70 -4.31 15.97
N ASN A 124 -32.63 -3.69 16.68
CA ASN A 124 -33.81 -4.37 17.16
C ASN A 124 -34.72 -4.63 15.97
N VAL A 125 -34.73 -5.88 15.48
CA VAL A 125 -35.50 -6.31 14.30
C VAL A 125 -37.02 -6.24 14.56
N ASP A 126 -37.42 -6.04 15.82
CA ASP A 126 -38.81 -5.96 16.28
C ASP A 126 -39.27 -4.51 16.53
N SER A 127 -38.63 -3.53 15.89
CA SER A 127 -38.98 -2.11 16.02
C SER A 127 -39.67 -1.59 14.75
N ASP A 128 -40.85 -1.00 14.92
CA ASP A 128 -41.65 -0.39 13.84
C ASP A 128 -41.03 0.89 13.23
N ASP A 129 -39.90 1.39 13.74
CA ASP A 129 -39.16 2.52 13.17
C ASP A 129 -37.69 2.16 12.94
N LEU A 130 -37.47 1.36 11.90
CA LEU A 130 -36.18 0.85 11.46
C LEU A 130 -35.18 1.94 11.00
N LEU A 131 -35.64 3.18 10.79
CA LEU A 131 -34.79 4.28 10.30
C LEU A 131 -34.71 5.46 11.29
N GLY A 132 -35.41 5.41 12.43
CA GLY A 132 -35.26 6.37 13.52
C GLY A 132 -35.46 7.83 13.10
N MET A 133 -36.39 8.09 12.18
CA MET A 133 -36.67 9.45 11.68
C MET A 133 -37.64 10.24 12.57
N GLY A 134 -37.96 9.75 13.76
CA GLY A 134 -39.06 10.27 14.59
C GLY A 134 -38.83 11.52 15.44
N LEU A 135 -37.61 12.10 15.55
CA LEU A 135 -37.39 13.17 16.57
C LEU A 135 -36.58 14.41 16.14
N ASN A 136 -36.21 14.55 14.88
CA ASN A 136 -35.54 15.78 14.41
C ASN A 136 -36.42 16.48 13.38
N SER A 137 -37.18 17.49 13.82
CA SER A 137 -37.77 18.47 12.91
C SER A 137 -36.64 19.21 12.21
N MET A 138 -36.20 18.71 11.05
CA MET A 138 -35.30 19.43 10.16
C MET A 138 -36.12 20.41 9.34
N GLY A 139 -36.11 21.68 9.77
CA GLY A 139 -36.55 22.80 8.95
C GLY A 139 -35.73 22.86 7.65
N SER A 140 -36.40 23.07 6.53
CA SER A 140 -35.78 23.19 5.21
C SER A 140 -34.88 24.43 5.13
N PRO A 141 -33.69 24.36 4.51
CA PRO A 141 -32.92 25.57 4.23
C PRO A 141 -33.60 26.35 3.10
N GLN A 142 -34.01 27.59 3.39
CA GLN A 142 -34.42 28.56 2.39
C GLN A 142 -33.17 29.17 1.73
N PHE A 143 -33.10 29.13 0.40
CA PHE A 143 -32.12 29.89 -0.38
C PHE A 143 -32.69 31.30 -0.60
N SER A 144 -32.05 32.32 -0.03
CA SER A 144 -32.24 33.72 -0.44
C SER A 144 -31.38 33.97 -1.68
N MET A 145 -31.99 34.53 -2.72
CA MET A 145 -31.31 34.99 -3.93
C MET A 145 -31.22 36.51 -3.81
N ASP A 146 -30.05 37.02 -3.43
CA ASP A 146 -29.81 38.46 -3.45
C ASP A 146 -29.52 38.91 -4.89
N THR A 147 -30.14 40.03 -5.26
CA THR A 147 -30.15 40.67 -6.59
C THR A 147 -28.88 41.46 -6.86
#